data_AF-N6U6T6-F1
#
_entry.id   AF-N6U6T6-F1
#
_cell.length_a   1.000
_cell.length_b   1.000
_cell.length_c   1.000
_cell.angle_alpha   90.00
_cell.angle_beta   90.00
_cell.angle_gamma   90.00
#
_symmetry.space_group_name_H-M   'P 1'
#
loop_
_entity.id
_entity.type
_entity.pdbx_description
1 polymer ?
#
loop_
_entity_poly.entity_id
_entity_poly.type
_entity_poly.pdbx_seq_one_letter_code
_entity_poly.pdbx_strand_id
1 'polypeptide(L)'
;MGLGSAPASNNTLILSLNARIQQFARRIAVVERNTKALTKLLAVNECASNPCQNGGTCIDIFLGFVCQCPTGWEGPTSKLSSEALGRSTI
;
A
#
# COMPACT_ATOMS: atom_id res chain seq x y z
N MET A 1 -36.80 10.67 -44.87
CA MET A 1 -35.89 9.70 -44.21
C MET A 1 -35.10 10.46 -43.17
N GLY A 2 -35.61 10.54 -41.94
CA GLY A 2 -34.97 11.31 -40.87
C GLY A 2 -33.90 10.47 -40.19
N LEU A 3 -32.65 10.93 -40.24
CA LEU A 3 -31.59 10.44 -39.36
C LEU A 3 -31.93 10.90 -37.94
N GLY A 4 -32.59 10.04 -37.18
CA GLY A 4 -32.81 10.24 -35.76
C GLY A 4 -31.46 10.20 -35.04
N SER A 5 -31.00 11.35 -34.58
CA SER A 5 -29.88 11.48 -33.65
C SER A 5 -30.22 10.72 -32.37
N ALA A 6 -29.54 9.59 -32.15
CA ALA A 6 -29.63 8.87 -30.89
C ALA A 6 -29.18 9.81 -29.75
N PRO A 7 -29.96 9.95 -28.66
CA PRO A 7 -29.52 10.72 -27.52
C PRO A 7 -28.26 10.06 -26.96
N ALA A 8 -27.16 10.79 -26.92
CA ALA A 8 -25.98 10.38 -26.17
C ALA A 8 -26.42 10.29 -24.70
N SER A 9 -26.77 9.08 -24.26
CA SER A 9 -27.17 8.80 -22.89
C SER A 9 -26.05 9.28 -21.97
N ASN A 10 -26.42 9.97 -20.88
CA ASN A 10 -25.49 10.41 -19.84
C ASN A 10 -24.55 9.27 -19.40
N ASN A 11 -25.03 8.02 -19.48
CA ASN A 11 -24.25 6.81 -19.23
C ASN A 11 -23.07 6.63 -20.19
N THR A 12 -23.19 6.99 -21.48
CA THR A 12 -22.10 6.90 -22.46
C THR A 12 -21.00 7.92 -22.16
N LEU A 13 -21.37 9.15 -21.75
CA LEU A 13 -20.41 10.16 -21.34
C LEU A 13 -19.69 9.74 -20.05
N ILE A 14 -20.42 9.23 -19.05
CA ILE A 14 -19.87 8.70 -17.80
C ILE A 14 -18.90 7.54 -18.06
N LEU A 15 -19.26 6.60 -18.94
CA LEU A 15 -18.40 5.48 -19.32
C LEU A 15 -17.12 5.96 -20.01
N SER A 16 -17.23 6.97 -20.89
CA SER A 16 -16.06 7.56 -21.55
C SER A 16 -15.14 8.32 -20.58
N LEU A 17 -15.71 9.00 -19.58
CA LEU A 17 -14.96 9.67 -18.52
C LEU A 17 -14.29 8.64 -17.60
N ASN A 18 -15.00 7.59 -17.19
CA ASN A 18 -14.46 6.48 -16.41
C ASN A 18 -13.32 5.78 -17.17
N ALA A 19 -13.44 5.57 -18.48
CA ALA A 19 -12.38 5.01 -19.30
C ALA A 19 -11.12 5.91 -19.32
N ARG A 20 -11.29 7.23 -19.40
CA ARG A 20 -10.18 8.20 -19.31
C ARG A 20 -9.53 8.23 -17.93
N ILE A 21 -10.34 8.18 -16.87
CA ILE A 21 -9.88 8.06 -15.48
C ILE A 21 -9.09 6.76 -15.29
N GLN A 22 -9.59 5.65 -15.84
CA GLN A 22 -8.91 4.35 -15.82
C GLN A 22 -7.61 4.37 -16.60
N GLN A 23 -7.56 5.04 -17.76
CA GLN A 23 -6.34 5.18 -18.54
C GLN A 23 -5.29 6.04 -17.82
N PHE A 24 -5.73 7.07 -17.08
CA PHE A 24 -4.87 7.85 -16.20
C PHE A 24 -4.34 7.02 -15.02
N ALA A 25 -5.21 6.24 -14.36
CA ALA A 25 -4.83 5.32 -13.29
C ALA A 25 -3.80 4.27 -13.74
N ARG A 26 -3.92 3.74 -14.97
CA ARG A 26 -2.93 2.81 -15.55
C ARG A 26 -1.54 3.44 -15.73
N ARG A 27 -1.48 4.74 -16.06
CA ARG A 27 -0.21 5.48 -16.17
C ARG A 27 0.39 5.74 -14.80
N ILE A 28 -0.44 6.06 -13.80
CA ILE A 28 -0.01 6.17 -12.40
C ILE A 28 0.55 4.83 -11.90
N ALA A 29 -0.11 3.70 -12.22
CA ALA A 29 0.35 2.36 -11.81
C ALA A 29 1.72 1.96 -12.40
N VAL A 30 2.17 2.56 -13.51
CA VAL A 30 3.55 2.38 -14.02
C VAL A 30 4.54 3.13 -13.13
N VAL A 31 4.20 4.36 -12.71
CA VAL A 31 5.01 5.16 -11.79
C VAL A 31 5.12 4.45 -10.43
N GLU A 32 4.01 3.97 -9.87
CA GLU A 32 4.00 3.22 -8.61
C GLU A 32 4.81 1.93 -8.67
N ARG A 33 4.76 1.18 -9.78
CA ARG A 33 5.58 -0.02 -9.96
C ARG A 33 7.07 0.30 -9.99
N ASN A 34 7.47 1.41 -10.61
CA ASN A 34 8.86 1.84 -10.65
C ASN A 34 9.35 2.30 -9.26
N THR A 35 8.51 3.01 -8.50
CA THR A 35 8.83 3.41 -7.12
C THR A 35 8.91 2.20 -6.17
N LYS A 36 8.00 1.23 -6.30
CA LYS A 36 8.02 -0.02 -5.51
C LYS A 36 9.14 -0.98 -5.91
N ALA A 37 9.60 -0.93 -7.16
CA ALA A 37 10.76 -1.68 -7.62
C ALA A 37 12.07 -1.09 -7.04
N LEU A 38 12.16 0.24 -6.92
CA LEU A 38 13.28 0.92 -6.27
C LEU A 38 13.37 0.55 -4.78
N THR A 39 12.23 0.44 -4.09
CA THR A 39 12.20 -0.01 -2.70
C THR A 39 12.54 -1.50 -2.55
N LYS A 40 12.23 -2.32 -3.55
CA LYS A 40 12.61 -3.75 -3.61
C LYS A 40 14.12 -3.98 -3.84
N LEU A 41 14.88 -3.00 -4.33
CA LEU A 41 16.34 -3.14 -4.44
C LEU A 41 17.04 -3.14 -3.07
N LEU A 42 16.36 -2.65 -2.03
CA LEU A 42 16.72 -2.83 -0.62
C LEU A 42 15.97 -4.02 -0.01
N ALA A 43 15.86 -5.15 -0.72
CA ALA A 43 15.21 -6.40 -0.28
C ALA A 43 15.95 -7.11 0.88
N VAL A 44 16.32 -6.35 1.91
CA VAL A 44 16.57 -6.87 3.24
C VAL A 44 15.21 -7.27 3.79
N ASN A 45 15.13 -8.47 4.35
CA ASN A 45 13.97 -8.90 5.11
C ASN A 45 14.33 -8.68 6.58
N GLU A 46 13.90 -7.56 7.17
CA GLU A 46 14.21 -7.24 8.56
C GLU A 46 13.52 -8.20 9.55
N CYS A 47 12.52 -8.95 9.08
CA CYS A 47 11.90 -10.03 9.84
C CYS A 47 12.68 -11.35 9.83
N ALA A 48 13.74 -11.50 9.01
CA ALA A 48 14.49 -12.76 8.90
C ALA A 48 15.10 -13.23 10.24
N SER A 49 15.44 -12.29 11.12
CA SER A 49 16.01 -12.58 12.45
C SER A 49 14.96 -12.76 13.55
N ASN A 50 13.66 -12.76 13.20
CA ASN A 50 12.54 -12.81 14.15
C ASN A 50 12.67 -11.78 15.30
N PRO A 51 12.75 -10.47 15.00
CA PRO A 51 13.01 -9.44 16.01
C PRO A 51 11.84 -9.20 16.97
N CYS A 52 10.63 -9.67 16.64
CA CYS A 52 9.44 -9.47 17.46
C CYS A 52 9.41 -10.46 18.62
N GLN A 53 9.38 -9.93 19.84
CA GLN A 53 9.28 -10.72 21.06
C GLN A 53 7.82 -10.99 21.44
N ASN A 54 7.61 -11.85 22.44
CA ASN A 54 6.31 -12.05 23.09
C ASN A 54 5.19 -12.53 22.16
N GLY A 55 5.55 -13.27 21.10
CA GLY A 55 4.58 -13.78 20.13
C GLY A 55 4.05 -12.71 19.17
N GLY A 56 4.72 -11.56 19.05
CA GLY A 56 4.39 -10.55 18.04
C GLY A 56 4.65 -11.05 16.61
N THR A 57 3.76 -10.72 15.69
CA THR A 57 3.92 -11.00 14.26
C THR A 57 4.79 -9.92 13.62
N CYS A 58 5.88 -10.31 12.97
CA CYS A 58 6.75 -9.38 12.26
C CYS A 58 6.19 -9.08 10.87
N ILE A 59 6.08 -7.80 10.54
CA ILE A 59 5.64 -7.30 9.25
C ILE A 59 6.80 -6.53 8.64
N ASP A 60 7.35 -7.10 7.56
CA ASP A 60 8.38 -6.46 6.74
C ASP A 60 7.80 -5.22 6.05
N ILE A 61 8.46 -4.07 6.21
CA ILE A 61 8.07 -2.80 5.61
C ILE A 61 9.25 -2.19 4.87
N PHE A 62 9.03 -1.07 4.19
CA PHE A 62 10.12 -0.39 3.49
C PHE A 62 11.20 0.10 4.47
N LEU A 63 12.41 -0.50 4.38
CA LEU A 63 13.58 -0.17 5.21
C LEU A 63 13.38 -0.42 6.71
N GLY A 64 12.62 -1.46 7.06
CA GLY A 64 12.41 -1.80 8.46
C GLY A 64 11.35 -2.87 8.66
N PHE A 65 10.97 -3.06 9.93
CA PHE A 65 9.88 -3.95 10.30
C PHE A 65 8.97 -3.30 11.32
N VAL A 66 7.74 -3.80 11.39
CA VAL A 66 6.77 -3.51 12.45
C VAL A 66 6.43 -4.80 13.17
N CYS A 67 6.43 -4.77 14.50
CA CYS A 67 5.90 -5.86 15.31
C CYS A 67 4.44 -5.61 15.65
N GLN A 68 3.58 -6.50 15.17
CA GLN A 68 2.18 -6.57 15.60
C GLN A 68 2.08 -7.47 16.82
N CYS A 69 1.99 -6.88 18.00
CA CYS A 69 1.84 -7.62 19.26
C CYS A 69 0.37 -7.99 19.51
N PRO A 70 0.09 -9.16 20.13
CA PRO A 70 -1.26 -9.51 20.56
C PRO A 70 -1.78 -8.59 21.68
N THR A 71 -3.10 -8.37 21.70
CA THR A 71 -3.78 -7.48 22.67
C THR A 71 -3.48 -7.91 24.11
N GLY A 72 -3.02 -6.97 24.95
CA GLY A 72 -2.61 -7.23 26.35
C GLY A 72 -1.11 -7.09 26.62
N TRP A 73 -0.29 -6.95 25.57
CA TRP A 73 1.11 -6.50 25.69
C TRP A 73 1.27 -4.97 25.61
N GLU A 74 0.14 -4.25 25.51
CA GLU A 74 0.04 -2.79 25.57
C GLU A 74 -0.15 -2.37 27.03
N GLY A 75 0.92 -2.44 27.82
CA GLY A 75 0.91 -2.02 29.22
C GLY A 75 0.96 -0.49 29.39
N PRO A 76 0.44 0.05 30.51
CA PRO A 76 0.36 1.50 30.78
C PRO A 76 1.70 2.20 31.03
N THR A 77 2.85 1.56 30.79
CA THR A 77 4.17 2.14 31.07
C THR A 77 5.26 1.83 30.04
N SER A 78 4.95 1.35 28.84
CA SER A 78 6.00 1.16 27.81
C SER A 78 5.45 1.14 26.39
N LYS A 79 5.68 2.27 25.70
CA LYS A 79 5.70 2.54 24.24
C LYS A 79 4.41 2.20 23.45
N LEU A 80 3.78 3.29 22.99
CA LEU A 80 2.72 3.36 22.00
C LEU A 80 2.87 2.31 20.89
N SER A 81 1.81 1.53 20.70
CA SER A 81 1.68 0.41 19.78
C SER A 81 1.54 0.80 18.29
N SER A 82 1.87 2.02 17.91
CA SER A 82 1.86 2.46 16.51
C SER A 82 3.26 2.62 15.89
N GLU A 83 4.33 2.65 16.69
CA GLU A 83 5.70 2.86 16.20
C GLU A 83 6.76 1.98 16.88
N ALA A 84 6.55 0.66 16.91
CA ALA A 84 7.67 -0.27 17.00
C ALA A 84 8.40 -0.38 15.64
N LEU A 85 8.76 0.77 15.04
CA LEU A 85 9.65 0.80 13.87
C LEU A 85 11.05 0.44 14.36
N GLY A 86 11.40 -0.84 14.26
CA GLY A 86 12.80 -1.23 14.30
C GLY A 86 13.45 -0.77 13.00
N ARG A 87 14.16 0.36 13.02
CA ARG A 87 15.11 0.70 11.94
C ARG A 87 16.39 -0.06 12.21
N SER A 88 16.78 -0.90 11.25
CA SER A 88 18.13 -1.46 11.22
C SER A 88 19.11 -0.30 11.02
N THR A 89 19.74 0.15 12.09
CA THR A 89 20.89 1.05 11.97
C THR A 89 22.04 0.13 11.59
N ILE A 90 22.52 0.24 10.35
CA ILE A 90 23.72 -0.45 9.87
C ILE A 90 24.89 -0.09 10.78
#